data_AF-A0A5K0YD03-F1
#
_entry.id   AF-A0A5K0YD03-F1
#
_cell.length_a   1.000
_cell.length_b   1.000
_cell.length_c   1.000
_cell.angle_alpha   90.00
_cell.angle_beta   90.00
_cell.angle_gamma   90.00
#
_symmetry.space_group_name_H-M   'P 1'
#
loop_
_entity.id
_entity.type
_entity.pdbx_description
1 polymer ?
#
loop_
_entity_poly.entity_id
_entity_poly.type
_entity_poly.pdbx_seq_one_letter_code
_entity_poly.pdbx_strand_id
1 'polypeptide(L)' 'CYICLVEYDEGDCLRILPCHHMFHQSCVDKWLKEVH' A
#
# COMPACT_ATOMS: atom_id res chain seq x y z
N CYS A 1 -1.47 6.99 -1.26
CA CYS A 1 -0.46 5.94 -0.95
C CYS A 1 0.93 6.55 -0.82
N TYR A 2 1.58 6.44 0.35
CA TYR A 2 2.91 7.03 0.56
C TYR A 2 4.05 6.35 -0.22
N ILE A 3 3.82 5.16 -0.78
CA ILE A 3 4.81 4.43 -1.57
C ILE A 3 4.89 4.97 -3.00
N CYS A 4 3.74 5.14 -3.67
CA CYS A 4 3.67 5.61 -5.06
C CYS A 4 3.32 7.10 -5.20
N LEU A 5 2.95 7.77 -4.09
CA LEU A 5 2.54 9.17 -4.04
C LEU A 5 1.27 9.50 -4.87
N VAL A 6 0.46 8.48 -5.18
CA VAL A 6 -0.85 8.63 -5.84
C VAL A 6 -1.97 8.65 -4.80
N GLU A 7 -3.03 9.41 -5.07
CA GLU A 7 -4.25 9.43 -4.28
C GLU A 7 -4.99 8.08 -4.30
N TYR A 8 -5.98 7.93 -3.42
CA TYR A 8 -6.83 6.75 -3.39
C TYR A 8 -8.12 7.05 -4.14
N ASP A 9 -8.55 6.12 -4.99
CA ASP A 9 -9.78 6.24 -5.78
C ASP A 9 -10.77 5.11 -5.45
N GLU A 10 -12.02 5.25 -5.90
CA GLU A 10 -13.02 4.22 -5.70
C GLU A 10 -12.66 2.96 -6.49
N GLY A 11 -12.71 1.80 -5.81
CA GLY A 11 -12.32 0.52 -6.40
C GLY A 11 -10.84 0.19 -6.25
N ASP A 12 -10.02 1.07 -5.67
CA ASP A 12 -8.65 0.73 -5.32
C ASP A 12 -8.58 -0.43 -4.34
N CYS A 13 -7.67 -1.37 -4.63
CA CYS A 13 -7.35 -2.46 -3.71
C CYS A 13 -6.37 -1.96 -2.66
N LEU A 14 -6.88 -1.69 -1.45
CA LEU A 14 -6.09 -1.15 -0.33
C LEU A 14 -5.79 -2.22 0.72
N ARG A 15 -4.67 -2.06 1.41
CA ARG A 15 -4.29 -2.86 2.56
C ARG A 15 -4.00 -1.95 3.76
N ILE A 16 -4.55 -2.32 4.91
CA ILE A 16 -4.27 -1.69 6.20
C ILE A 16 -3.34 -2.61 6.98
N LEU A 17 -2.18 -2.09 7.39
CA LEU A 17 -1.21 -2.82 8.20
C LEU A 17 -1.62 -2.82 9.69
N PRO A 18 -1.05 -3.69 10.54
CA PRO A 18 -1.31 -3.69 11.99
C PRO A 18 -0.99 -2.36 12.69
N CYS A 19 -0.10 -1.54 12.11
CA CYS A 19 0.18 -0.17 12.57
C CYS A 19 -0.84 0.87 12.09
N HIS A 20 -1.96 0.43 11.50
CA HIS A 20 -3.08 1.22 10.99
C HIS A 20 -2.77 2.12 9.78
N HIS A 21 -1.60 1.98 9.18
CA HIS A 21 -1.28 2.67 7.92
C HIS A 21 -1.92 1.96 6.74
N MET A 22 -2.44 2.75 5.79
CA MET A 22 -3.11 2.28 4.58
C MET A 22 -2.25 2.53 3.36
N PHE A 23 -2.21 1.57 2.44
CA PHE A 23 -1.47 1.64 1.17
C PHE A 23 -2.24 0.91 0.07
N HIS A 24 -1.92 1.17 -1.20
CA HIS A 24 -2.31 0.26 -2.28
C HIS A 24 -1.69 -1.12 -2.02
N GLN A 25 -2.50 -2.17 -2.13
CA GLN A 25 -2.08 -3.55 -1.90
C GLN A 25 -0.87 -3.92 -2.75
N SER A 26 -0.87 -3.56 -4.03
CA SER A 26 0.23 -3.80 -4.96
C SER A 26 1.52 -3.07 -4.57
N CYS A 27 1.42 -1.86 -4.02
CA CYS A 27 2.57 -1.09 -3.57
C CYS A 27 3.20 -1.70 -2.32
N VAL A 28 2.40 -2.00 -1.30
CA VAL A 28 2.92 -2.54 -0.04
C VAL A 28 3.42 -3.98 -0.19
N ASP A 29 2.77 -4.79 -1.03
CA ASP A 29 3.19 -6.17 -1.28
C ASP A 29 4.51 -6.25 -2.06
N LYS A 30 4.77 -5.32 -2.99
CA LYS A 30 6.09 -5.21 -3.65
C LYS A 30 7.16 -4.76 -2.67
N TRP A 31 6.90 -3.68 -1.94
CA TRP A 31 7.84 -3.13 -0.98
C TRP A 31 8.27 -4.15 0.09
N LEU A 32 7.31 -4.89 0.69
CA LEU A 32 7.62 -5.90 1.70
C LEU A 32 8.37 -7.12 1.16
N LYS A 33 8.25 -7.45 -0.13
CA LYS A 33 8.99 -8.56 -0.75
C LYS A 33 10.44 -8.21 -1.07
N GLU A 34 10.75 -6.93 -1.22
CA GLU A 34 12.11 -6.45 -1.51
C GLU A 34 12.96 -6.28 -0.24
N VAL A 35 12.32 -6.22 0.94
CA VAL A 35 13.03 -6.25 2.23
C VAL A 35 13.42 -7.70 2.53
N HIS A 36 14.65 -8.07 2.16
CA HIS A 36 15.33 -9.28 2.62
C HIS A 36 16.21 -8.95 3.84
#